data_AF-A0A402CKF1-F1
#
_entry.id   AF-A0A402CKF1-F1
#
_cell.length_a   1.000
_cell.length_b   1.000
_cell.length_c   1.000
_cell.angle_alpha   90.00
_cell.angle_beta   90.00
_cell.angle_gamma   90.00
#
_symmetry.space_group_name_H-M   'P 1'
#
loop_
_entity.id
_entity.type
_entity.pdbx_description
1 polymer ?
#
loop_
_entity_poly.entity_id
_entity_poly.type
_entity_poly.pdbx_seq_one_letter_code
_entity_poly.pdbx_strand_id
1 'polypeptide(L)'
;MYTPPGFVSWSLLALIWGTTALRLVFVRSTVAEQRINAALVFASLSVALRRQWVRDIVDGVFGPGISSPLGNACIIFTAASLISLFSVWAFGPDRYRRIHAVTLTIAGLPGAALIVLSGPARAQGVGVRSAGGWQYTAFCIAYALPILLAALLIAGISIRSVRAAASGRDRWIFAAVIGLSVFEVVSMVVVIIDGLMRTSAADDAVTDSHAEAGVFLRLLVVAAGAVIALGPVLRVFLRRYRSVLSARRMLPVWRTLTAAVPEVVFELRPEDQGALSARARRDRMEVEIRDAILLVDRYLPGDFVDPVAPPACAAATRLHLACLARAAGHPPVAGTKSGSSMQPGGEPWELERLADHWKDGERMAAALWARRLPQFGGPEDPSARDVAQV
;
A
#
# COMPACT_ATOMS: atom_id res chain seq x y z
N MET A 1 3.90 -36.68 -11.45
CA MET A 1 3.29 -35.92 -10.34
C MET A 1 4.32 -35.10 -9.55
N TYR A 2 4.82 -33.98 -10.10
CA TYR A 2 5.64 -33.05 -9.30
C TYR A 2 4.72 -32.16 -8.46
N THR A 3 4.41 -32.60 -7.25
CA THR A 3 3.79 -31.71 -6.26
C THR A 3 4.90 -30.96 -5.53
N PRO A 4 4.94 -29.62 -5.59
CA PRO A 4 5.93 -28.88 -4.83
C PRO A 4 5.74 -29.20 -3.34
N PRO A 5 6.82 -29.20 -2.54
CA PRO A 5 6.74 -29.46 -1.11
C PRO A 5 5.63 -28.61 -0.46
N GLY A 6 4.85 -29.22 0.43
CA GLY A 6 3.70 -28.57 1.07
C GLY A 6 4.04 -27.19 1.62
N PHE A 7 5.22 -27.04 2.24
CA PHE A 7 5.72 -25.78 2.79
C PHE A 7 5.82 -24.65 1.73
N VAL A 8 6.33 -24.95 0.53
CA VAL A 8 6.44 -23.97 -0.57
C VAL A 8 5.05 -23.56 -1.02
N SER A 9 4.18 -24.54 -1.21
CA SER A 9 2.78 -24.35 -1.59
C SER A 9 1.99 -23.45 -0.63
N TRP A 10 2.14 -23.69 0.68
CA TRP A 10 1.48 -22.93 1.73
C TRP A 10 2.03 -21.51 1.86
N SER A 11 3.35 -21.35 1.75
CA SER A 11 4.00 -20.04 1.78
C SER A 11 3.53 -19.15 0.62
N LEU A 12 3.46 -19.71 -0.60
CA LEU A 12 2.96 -18.98 -1.77
C LEU A 12 1.47 -18.62 -1.62
N LEU A 13 0.65 -19.53 -1.09
CA LEU A 13 -0.75 -19.22 -0.82
C LEU A 13 -0.93 -18.12 0.22
N ALA A 14 -0.18 -18.17 1.32
CA ALA A 14 -0.20 -17.16 2.36
C ALA A 14 0.22 -15.79 1.79
N LEU A 15 1.23 -15.77 0.93
CA LEU A 15 1.66 -14.56 0.21
C LEU A 15 0.55 -14.01 -0.71
N ILE A 16 -0.08 -14.87 -1.50
CA ILE A 16 -1.16 -14.49 -2.46
C ILE A 16 -2.35 -13.90 -1.70
N TRP A 17 -2.88 -14.61 -0.71
CA TRP A 17 -4.04 -14.17 0.06
C TRP A 17 -3.72 -13.00 0.98
N GLY A 18 -2.55 -13.00 1.63
CA GLY A 18 -2.08 -11.89 2.45
C GLY A 18 -1.97 -10.60 1.63
N THR A 19 -1.36 -10.66 0.44
CA THR A 19 -1.29 -9.50 -0.46
C THR A 19 -2.68 -9.06 -0.92
N THR A 20 -3.54 -10.00 -1.31
CA THR A 20 -4.90 -9.69 -1.76
C THR A 20 -5.70 -8.98 -0.67
N ALA A 21 -5.68 -9.50 0.57
CA ALA A 21 -6.32 -8.87 1.72
C ALA A 21 -5.73 -7.48 2.02
N LEU A 22 -4.40 -7.34 2.00
CA LEU A 22 -3.73 -6.08 2.27
C LEU A 22 -4.08 -5.02 1.22
N ARG A 23 -4.09 -5.38 -0.07
CA ARG A 23 -4.52 -4.48 -1.14
C ARG A 23 -5.98 -4.07 -1.03
N LEU A 24 -6.84 -5.03 -0.69
CA LEU A 24 -8.24 -4.77 -0.41
C LEU A 24 -8.38 -3.77 0.77
N VAL A 25 -7.59 -3.86 1.83
CA VAL A 25 -7.71 -2.91 2.94
C VAL A 25 -7.10 -1.53 2.59
N PHE A 26 -5.93 -1.49 1.95
CA PHE A 26 -5.14 -0.25 1.84
C PHE A 26 -5.20 0.45 0.48
N VAL A 27 -5.58 -0.25 -0.60
CA VAL A 27 -5.42 0.24 -1.98
C VAL A 27 -6.71 0.01 -2.78
N ARG A 28 -7.72 0.86 -2.56
CA ARG A 28 -9.03 0.81 -3.24
C ARG A 28 -9.49 2.13 -3.87
N SER A 29 -8.64 3.16 -3.83
CA SER A 29 -9.05 4.53 -4.16
C SER A 29 -9.25 4.79 -5.65
N THR A 30 -8.51 4.11 -6.53
CA THR A 30 -8.63 4.32 -7.98
C THR A 30 -9.31 3.12 -8.66
N VAL A 31 -9.96 3.39 -9.79
CA VAL A 31 -10.62 2.34 -10.59
C VAL A 31 -9.61 1.30 -11.05
N ALA A 32 -8.41 1.71 -11.47
CA ALA A 32 -7.34 0.80 -11.87
C ALA A 32 -6.97 -0.17 -10.73
N GLU A 33 -6.83 0.35 -9.51
CA GLU A 33 -6.52 -0.46 -8.33
C GLU A 33 -7.67 -1.43 -7.99
N GLN A 34 -8.92 -1.00 -8.15
CA GLN A 34 -10.09 -1.89 -7.99
C GLN A 34 -10.10 -3.04 -9.01
N ARG A 35 -9.68 -2.81 -10.25
CA ARG A 35 -9.58 -3.87 -11.28
C ARG A 35 -8.44 -4.84 -11.02
N ILE A 36 -7.29 -4.34 -10.59
CA ILE A 36 -6.18 -5.18 -10.14
C ILE A 36 -6.63 -6.03 -8.94
N ASN A 37 -7.36 -5.44 -7.99
CA ASN A 37 -7.88 -6.17 -6.85
C ASN A 37 -8.89 -7.25 -7.26
N ALA A 38 -9.81 -6.95 -8.20
CA ALA A 38 -10.73 -7.95 -8.73
C ALA A 38 -9.97 -9.10 -9.42
N ALA A 39 -8.99 -8.79 -10.27
CA ALA A 39 -8.13 -9.78 -10.91
C ALA A 39 -7.40 -10.65 -9.88
N LEU A 40 -6.80 -10.05 -8.85
CA LEU A 40 -6.12 -10.79 -7.78
C LEU A 40 -7.06 -11.66 -6.96
N VAL A 41 -8.29 -11.20 -6.68
CA VAL A 41 -9.29 -12.00 -5.95
C VAL A 41 -9.66 -13.24 -6.77
N PHE A 42 -9.98 -13.07 -8.05
CA PHE A 42 -10.31 -14.20 -8.92
C PHE A 42 -9.11 -15.13 -9.13
N ALA A 43 -7.91 -14.60 -9.31
CA ALA A 43 -6.69 -15.38 -9.40
C ALA A 43 -6.42 -16.18 -8.13
N SER A 44 -6.55 -15.55 -6.95
CA SER A 44 -6.38 -16.19 -5.64
C SER A 44 -7.41 -17.29 -5.43
N LEU A 45 -8.67 -17.04 -5.79
CA LEU A 45 -9.75 -18.02 -5.71
C LEU A 45 -9.49 -19.21 -6.63
N SER A 46 -8.99 -18.98 -7.85
CA SER A 46 -8.65 -20.05 -8.78
C SER A 46 -7.58 -21.01 -8.25
N VAL A 47 -6.61 -20.48 -7.50
CA VAL A 47 -5.53 -21.27 -6.88
C VAL A 47 -6.05 -21.97 -5.62
N ALA A 48 -6.88 -21.29 -4.82
CA ALA A 48 -7.51 -21.87 -3.64
C ALA A 48 -8.40 -23.07 -4.01
N LEU A 49 -9.23 -22.93 -5.04
CA LEU A 49 -10.11 -23.99 -5.57
C LEU A 49 -9.36 -25.23 -6.07
N ARG A 50 -8.04 -25.19 -6.20
CA ARG A 50 -7.23 -26.37 -6.56
C ARG A 50 -6.68 -27.11 -5.33
N ARG A 51 -6.83 -26.58 -4.12
CA ARG A 51 -6.40 -27.24 -2.89
C ARG A 51 -7.43 -28.28 -2.47
N GLN A 52 -6.96 -29.44 -2.04
CA GLN A 52 -7.82 -30.56 -1.65
C GLN A 52 -8.90 -30.14 -0.64
N TRP A 53 -8.53 -29.52 0.47
CA TRP A 53 -9.49 -29.08 1.47
C TRP A 53 -10.56 -28.10 0.95
N VAL A 54 -10.22 -27.19 0.02
CA VAL A 54 -11.20 -26.27 -0.59
C VAL A 54 -12.07 -27.02 -1.59
N ARG A 55 -11.48 -27.92 -2.38
CA ARG A 55 -12.20 -28.78 -3.32
C ARG A 55 -13.23 -29.62 -2.58
N ASP A 56 -12.86 -30.26 -1.49
CA ASP A 56 -13.75 -31.12 -0.71
C ASP A 56 -14.96 -30.33 -0.17
N ILE A 57 -14.74 -29.09 0.31
CA ILE A 57 -15.82 -28.20 0.76
C ILE A 57 -16.72 -27.79 -0.41
N VAL A 58 -16.14 -27.30 -1.50
CA VAL A 58 -16.90 -26.77 -2.65
C VAL A 58 -17.65 -27.88 -3.36
N ASP A 59 -17.01 -29.02 -3.58
CA ASP A 59 -17.60 -30.20 -4.21
C ASP A 59 -18.66 -30.83 -3.28
N GLY A 60 -18.51 -30.72 -1.96
CA GLY A 60 -19.54 -31.13 -0.99
C GLY A 60 -20.80 -30.26 -1.03
N VAL A 61 -20.67 -28.96 -1.31
CA VAL A 61 -21.81 -28.02 -1.34
C VAL A 61 -22.46 -27.94 -2.73
N PHE A 62 -21.67 -27.91 -3.79
CA PHE A 62 -22.13 -27.63 -5.15
C PHE A 62 -22.13 -28.87 -6.07
N GLY A 63 -21.70 -30.02 -5.55
CA GLY A 63 -21.65 -31.29 -6.26
C GLY A 63 -20.24 -31.68 -6.72
N PRO A 64 -19.97 -32.99 -6.87
CA PRO A 64 -18.63 -33.52 -7.12
C PRO A 64 -17.99 -32.96 -8.39
N GLY A 65 -16.72 -32.54 -8.28
CA GLY A 65 -15.90 -32.11 -9.41
C GLY A 65 -16.19 -30.71 -9.98
N ILE A 66 -17.03 -29.89 -9.32
CA ILE A 66 -17.35 -28.52 -9.77
C ILE A 66 -16.24 -27.51 -9.46
N SER A 67 -15.37 -27.82 -8.50
CA SER A 67 -14.22 -27.00 -8.12
C SER A 67 -13.26 -26.70 -9.29
N SER A 68 -13.03 -27.66 -10.17
CA SER A 68 -12.15 -27.52 -11.35
C SER A 68 -12.68 -26.53 -12.40
N PRO A 69 -13.90 -26.69 -12.96
CA PRO A 69 -14.45 -25.71 -13.90
C PRO A 69 -14.65 -24.34 -13.26
N LEU A 70 -15.02 -24.28 -11.97
CA LEU A 70 -15.14 -23.01 -11.24
C LEU A 70 -13.80 -22.28 -11.12
N GLY A 71 -12.72 -23.01 -10.81
CA GLY A 71 -11.37 -22.45 -10.75
C GLY A 71 -10.89 -21.94 -12.11
N ASN A 72 -11.25 -22.62 -13.20
CA ASN A 72 -10.96 -22.15 -14.56
C ASN A 72 -11.80 -20.93 -14.94
N ALA A 73 -13.08 -20.87 -14.57
CA ALA A 73 -13.92 -19.69 -14.74
C ALA A 73 -13.34 -18.48 -14.00
N CYS A 74 -12.78 -18.66 -12.79
CA CYS A 74 -12.09 -17.60 -12.06
C CYS A 74 -10.88 -17.03 -12.85
N ILE A 75 -10.12 -17.87 -13.55
CA ILE A 75 -9.05 -17.38 -14.44
C ILE A 75 -9.62 -16.54 -15.60
N ILE A 76 -10.73 -16.95 -16.19
CA ILE A 76 -11.39 -16.16 -17.25
C ILE A 76 -11.83 -14.80 -16.69
N PHE A 77 -12.41 -14.75 -15.50
CA PHE A 77 -12.76 -13.48 -14.83
C PHE A 77 -11.54 -12.63 -14.47
N THR A 78 -10.40 -13.26 -14.19
CA THR A 78 -9.12 -12.59 -14.00
C THR A 78 -8.68 -11.92 -15.30
N ALA A 79 -8.69 -12.65 -16.41
CA ALA A 79 -8.38 -12.11 -17.74
C ALA A 79 -9.33 -10.97 -18.14
N ALA A 80 -10.63 -11.12 -17.89
CA ALA A 80 -11.62 -10.06 -18.13
C ALA A 80 -11.35 -8.79 -17.30
N SER A 81 -10.94 -8.96 -16.03
CA SER A 81 -10.57 -7.84 -15.16
C SER A 81 -9.31 -7.12 -15.67
N LEU A 82 -8.34 -7.86 -16.20
CA LEU A 82 -7.15 -7.30 -16.83
C LEU A 82 -7.47 -6.62 -18.16
N ILE A 83 -8.30 -7.19 -19.02
CA ILE A 83 -8.78 -6.52 -20.25
C ILE A 83 -9.42 -5.19 -19.87
N SER A 84 -10.30 -5.18 -18.87
CA SER A 84 -10.93 -3.95 -18.41
C SER A 84 -9.92 -2.92 -17.89
N LEU A 85 -8.84 -3.37 -17.22
CA LEU A 85 -7.73 -2.51 -16.79
C LEU A 85 -6.97 -1.92 -17.97
N PHE A 86 -6.61 -2.71 -18.98
CA PHE A 86 -5.85 -2.21 -20.15
C PHE A 86 -6.73 -1.38 -21.09
N SER A 87 -8.03 -1.65 -21.16
CA SER A 87 -9.01 -0.85 -21.91
C SER A 87 -9.07 0.59 -21.40
N VAL A 88 -8.74 0.82 -20.12
CA VAL A 88 -8.63 2.17 -19.54
C VAL A 88 -7.64 3.03 -20.30
N TRP A 89 -6.50 2.44 -20.67
CA TRP A 89 -5.43 3.14 -21.36
C TRP A 89 -5.79 3.46 -22.80
N ALA A 90 -6.70 2.68 -23.40
CA ALA A 90 -7.12 2.86 -24.78
C ALA A 90 -8.32 3.82 -24.95
N PHE A 91 -9.29 3.79 -24.02
CA PHE A 91 -10.59 4.46 -24.21
C PHE A 91 -10.89 5.61 -23.23
N GLY A 92 -10.01 5.88 -22.27
CA GLY A 92 -10.17 6.98 -21.32
C GLY A 92 -11.24 6.77 -20.24
N PRO A 93 -11.42 7.75 -19.33
CA PRO A 93 -12.12 7.56 -18.06
C PRO A 93 -13.62 7.41 -18.00
N ASP A 94 -14.33 7.97 -18.96
CA ASP A 94 -15.77 8.12 -18.78
C ASP A 94 -16.55 6.82 -19.05
N ARG A 95 -15.93 5.80 -19.66
CA ARG A 95 -16.57 4.51 -20.02
C ARG A 95 -16.24 3.34 -19.08
N TYR A 96 -15.51 3.58 -17.99
CA TYR A 96 -14.89 2.54 -17.16
C TYR A 96 -15.84 1.50 -16.54
N ARG A 97 -16.96 1.93 -15.97
CA ARG A 97 -17.84 1.02 -15.21
C ARG A 97 -18.62 0.08 -16.13
N ARG A 98 -19.08 0.59 -17.28
CA ARG A 98 -19.83 -0.19 -18.27
C ARG A 98 -18.94 -1.21 -18.96
N ILE A 99 -17.72 -0.82 -19.38
CA ILE A 99 -16.77 -1.76 -20.02
C ILE A 99 -16.49 -2.94 -19.09
N HIS A 100 -16.19 -2.69 -17.81
CA HIS A 100 -15.92 -3.77 -16.89
C HIS A 100 -17.11 -4.74 -16.71
N ALA A 101 -18.30 -4.20 -16.47
CA ALA A 101 -19.50 -5.01 -16.31
C ALA A 101 -19.78 -5.85 -17.56
N VAL A 102 -19.64 -5.25 -18.75
CA VAL A 102 -19.80 -5.95 -20.03
C VAL A 102 -18.74 -7.04 -20.18
N THR A 103 -17.46 -6.76 -19.90
CA THR A 103 -16.38 -7.77 -20.00
C THR A 103 -16.59 -8.94 -19.04
N LEU A 104 -17.03 -8.70 -17.80
CA LEU A 104 -17.35 -9.77 -16.85
C LEU A 104 -18.58 -10.56 -17.30
N THR A 105 -19.61 -9.89 -17.83
CA THR A 105 -20.82 -10.56 -18.32
C THR A 105 -20.50 -11.47 -19.50
N ILE A 106 -19.70 -10.98 -20.46
CA ILE A 106 -19.24 -11.77 -21.62
C ILE A 106 -18.36 -12.93 -21.15
N ALA A 107 -17.47 -12.72 -20.16
CA ALA A 107 -16.65 -13.77 -19.55
C ALA A 107 -17.47 -14.82 -18.79
N GLY A 108 -18.68 -14.47 -18.34
CA GLY A 108 -19.61 -15.41 -17.72
C GLY A 108 -20.08 -16.51 -18.67
N LEU A 109 -20.19 -16.22 -19.97
CA LEU A 109 -20.63 -17.19 -20.99
C LEU A 109 -19.68 -18.40 -21.11
N PRO A 110 -18.37 -18.24 -21.36
CA PRO A 110 -17.45 -19.38 -21.36
C PRO A 110 -17.33 -20.02 -19.98
N GLY A 111 -17.39 -19.24 -18.89
CA GLY A 111 -17.43 -19.80 -17.52
C GLY A 111 -18.60 -20.76 -17.29
N ALA A 112 -19.80 -20.38 -17.72
CA ALA A 112 -20.99 -21.24 -17.68
C ALA A 112 -20.84 -22.46 -18.61
N ALA A 113 -20.28 -22.26 -19.81
CA ALA A 113 -20.00 -23.36 -20.74
C ALA A 113 -19.05 -24.41 -20.11
N LEU A 114 -18.02 -24.01 -19.38
CA LEU A 114 -17.15 -24.95 -18.66
C LEU A 114 -17.91 -25.80 -17.64
N ILE A 115 -18.86 -25.21 -16.92
CA ILE A 115 -19.69 -25.92 -15.94
C ILE A 115 -20.60 -26.93 -16.66
N VAL A 116 -21.25 -26.52 -17.74
CA VAL A 116 -22.15 -27.39 -18.52
C VAL A 116 -21.38 -28.53 -19.19
N LEU A 117 -20.27 -28.22 -19.87
CA LEU A 117 -19.43 -29.22 -20.57
C LEU A 117 -18.78 -30.21 -19.61
N SER A 118 -18.54 -29.81 -18.35
CA SER A 118 -18.04 -30.74 -17.32
C SER A 118 -19.11 -31.67 -16.73
N GLY A 119 -20.39 -31.43 -17.00
CA GLY A 119 -21.50 -32.19 -16.41
C GLY A 119 -21.41 -33.71 -16.59
N PRO A 120 -21.23 -34.23 -17.82
CA PRO A 120 -21.16 -35.67 -18.08
C PRO A 120 -19.99 -36.36 -17.37
N ALA A 121 -18.81 -35.74 -17.38
CA ALA A 121 -17.63 -36.25 -16.67
C ALA A 121 -17.86 -36.30 -15.15
N ARG A 122 -18.49 -35.26 -14.60
CA ARG A 122 -18.85 -35.19 -13.18
C ARG A 122 -19.86 -36.26 -12.77
N ALA A 123 -20.84 -36.55 -13.64
CA ALA A 123 -21.81 -37.63 -13.39
C ALA A 123 -21.17 -39.02 -13.30
N GLN A 124 -20.02 -39.20 -13.97
CA GLN A 124 -19.22 -40.43 -13.93
C GLN A 124 -18.17 -40.44 -12.81
N GLY A 125 -18.07 -39.37 -12.02
CA GLY A 125 -17.06 -39.24 -10.96
C GLY A 125 -15.62 -39.11 -11.48
N VAL A 126 -15.43 -38.85 -12.77
CA VAL A 126 -14.11 -38.71 -13.40
C VAL A 126 -13.82 -37.26 -13.75
N GLY A 127 -12.54 -36.91 -13.82
CA GLY A 127 -12.14 -35.58 -14.30
C GLY A 127 -12.52 -35.39 -15.77
N VAL A 128 -12.86 -34.16 -16.18
CA VAL A 128 -13.20 -33.81 -17.58
C VAL A 128 -12.10 -34.27 -18.56
N ARG A 129 -10.84 -34.23 -18.11
CA ARG A 129 -9.69 -34.72 -18.88
C ARG A 129 -9.68 -36.23 -19.10
N SER A 130 -10.13 -36.99 -18.11
CA SER A 130 -10.19 -38.46 -18.15
C SER A 130 -11.40 -38.97 -18.93
N ALA A 131 -12.50 -38.20 -18.96
CA ALA A 131 -13.67 -38.52 -19.78
C ALA A 131 -13.37 -38.43 -21.29
N GLY A 132 -12.43 -37.58 -21.69
CA GLY A 132 -11.98 -37.44 -23.08
C GLY A 132 -13.09 -36.98 -24.04
N GLY A 133 -12.89 -37.29 -25.33
CA GLY A 133 -13.87 -37.01 -26.39
C GLY A 133 -14.06 -35.52 -26.74
N TRP A 134 -15.03 -35.25 -27.60
CA TRP A 134 -15.28 -33.90 -28.14
C TRP A 134 -15.65 -32.87 -27.06
N GLN A 135 -16.21 -33.33 -25.93
CA GLN A 135 -16.56 -32.48 -24.80
C GLN A 135 -15.32 -31.90 -24.13
N TYR A 136 -14.25 -32.68 -24.01
CA TYR A 136 -12.96 -32.19 -23.51
C TYR A 136 -12.37 -31.12 -24.45
N THR A 137 -12.42 -31.34 -25.77
CA THR A 137 -11.99 -30.34 -26.75
C THR A 137 -12.79 -29.06 -26.66
N ALA A 138 -14.12 -29.15 -26.59
CA ALA A 138 -14.99 -28.00 -26.40
C ALA A 138 -14.68 -27.27 -25.08
N PHE A 139 -14.39 -28.00 -24.01
CA PHE A 139 -13.97 -27.44 -22.72
C PHE A 139 -12.64 -26.67 -22.83
N CYS A 140 -11.64 -27.26 -23.49
CA CYS A 140 -10.35 -26.63 -23.72
C CYS A 140 -10.49 -25.36 -24.56
N ILE A 141 -11.29 -25.38 -25.63
CA ILE A 141 -11.54 -24.20 -26.47
C ILE A 141 -12.29 -23.13 -25.68
N ALA A 142 -13.36 -23.48 -24.97
CA ALA A 142 -14.14 -22.54 -24.17
C ALA A 142 -13.30 -21.86 -23.07
N TYR A 143 -12.33 -22.58 -22.51
CA TYR A 143 -11.37 -22.02 -21.56
C TYR A 143 -10.30 -21.15 -22.23
N ALA A 144 -9.64 -21.68 -23.27
CA ALA A 144 -8.46 -21.08 -23.85
C ALA A 144 -8.76 -19.86 -24.73
N LEU A 145 -9.87 -19.89 -25.48
CA LEU A 145 -10.22 -18.82 -26.42
C LEU A 145 -10.35 -17.43 -25.77
N PRO A 146 -11.13 -17.22 -24.68
CA PRO A 146 -11.23 -15.90 -24.06
C PRO A 146 -9.90 -15.41 -23.49
N ILE A 147 -9.06 -16.29 -22.95
CA ILE A 147 -7.74 -15.96 -22.42
C ILE A 147 -6.77 -15.60 -23.55
N LEU A 148 -6.79 -16.37 -24.64
CA LEU A 148 -6.01 -16.11 -25.84
C LEU A 148 -6.34 -14.73 -26.43
N LEU A 149 -7.64 -14.42 -26.57
CA LEU A 149 -8.09 -13.10 -27.03
C LEU A 149 -7.66 -11.98 -26.07
N ALA A 150 -7.75 -12.21 -24.76
CA ALA A 150 -7.27 -11.26 -23.75
C ALA A 150 -5.78 -10.98 -23.91
N ALA A 151 -4.95 -12.02 -24.04
CA ALA A 151 -3.51 -11.92 -24.19
C ALA A 151 -3.13 -11.18 -25.49
N LEU A 152 -3.79 -11.49 -26.61
CA LEU A 152 -3.57 -10.79 -27.88
C LEU A 152 -3.95 -9.31 -27.80
N LEU A 153 -5.08 -8.97 -27.16
CA LEU A 153 -5.50 -7.59 -26.97
C LEU A 153 -4.50 -6.82 -26.07
N ILE A 154 -4.08 -7.42 -24.96
CA ILE A 154 -3.11 -6.81 -24.03
C ILE A 154 -1.75 -6.62 -24.72
N ALA A 155 -1.28 -7.60 -25.50
CA ALA A 155 -0.07 -7.48 -26.30
C ALA A 155 -0.19 -6.33 -27.32
N GLY A 156 -1.31 -6.26 -28.05
CA GLY A 156 -1.57 -5.21 -29.04
C GLY A 156 -1.60 -3.81 -28.43
N ILE A 157 -2.24 -3.64 -27.26
CA ILE A 157 -2.24 -2.37 -26.51
C ILE A 157 -0.81 -2.04 -26.07
N SER A 158 -0.11 -2.99 -25.48
CA SER A 158 1.25 -2.80 -24.95
C SER A 158 2.25 -2.44 -26.04
N ILE A 159 2.18 -3.07 -27.23
CA ILE A 159 3.05 -2.74 -28.38
C ILE A 159 2.84 -1.28 -28.83
N ARG A 160 1.59 -0.82 -28.88
CA ARG A 160 1.30 0.60 -29.19
C ARG A 160 1.84 1.52 -28.10
N SER A 161 1.71 1.14 -26.84
CA SER A 161 2.21 1.91 -25.70
C SER A 161 3.74 1.97 -25.62
N VAL A 162 4.48 0.91 -25.98
CA VAL A 162 5.96 0.93 -26.10
C VAL A 162 6.40 2.00 -27.08
N ARG A 163 5.73 2.09 -28.24
CA ARG A 163 6.08 3.06 -29.30
C ARG A 163 5.84 4.51 -28.85
N ALA A 164 4.84 4.74 -28.01
CA ALA A 164 4.51 6.05 -27.47
C ALA A 164 5.31 6.42 -26.19
N ALA A 165 6.04 5.47 -25.60
CA ALA A 165 6.71 5.68 -24.32
C ALA A 165 7.96 6.57 -24.44
N ALA A 166 7.97 7.66 -23.67
CA ALA A 166 9.06 8.63 -23.61
C ALA A 166 10.25 8.15 -22.77
N SER A 167 10.01 7.34 -21.73
CA SER A 167 11.06 6.88 -20.81
C SER A 167 11.50 5.42 -21.07
N GLY A 168 12.78 5.13 -20.87
CA GLY A 168 13.32 3.76 -21.00
C GLY A 168 12.73 2.78 -19.98
N ARG A 169 12.36 3.25 -18.78
CA ARG A 169 11.72 2.42 -17.74
C ARG A 169 10.33 1.97 -18.16
N ASP A 170 9.54 2.86 -18.75
CA ASP A 170 8.18 2.52 -19.19
C ASP A 170 8.23 1.49 -20.34
N ARG A 171 9.22 1.62 -21.24
CA ARG A 171 9.46 0.63 -22.30
C ARG A 171 9.73 -0.77 -21.74
N TRP A 172 10.53 -0.89 -20.68
CA TRP A 172 10.80 -2.18 -20.03
C TRP A 172 9.55 -2.80 -19.40
N ILE A 173 8.70 -1.99 -18.76
CA ILE A 173 7.44 -2.48 -18.18
C ILE A 173 6.53 -3.04 -19.29
N PHE A 174 6.34 -2.29 -20.37
CA PHE A 174 5.53 -2.77 -21.48
C PHE A 174 6.16 -3.97 -22.20
N ALA A 175 7.50 -4.04 -22.33
CA ALA A 175 8.19 -5.20 -22.87
C ALA A 175 7.95 -6.46 -22.03
N ALA A 176 7.97 -6.35 -20.69
CA ALA A 176 7.64 -7.45 -19.80
C ALA A 176 6.18 -7.91 -19.96
N VAL A 177 5.23 -6.97 -20.10
CA VAL A 177 3.81 -7.28 -20.37
C VAL A 177 3.63 -7.99 -21.72
N ILE A 178 4.36 -7.57 -22.76
CA ILE A 178 4.36 -8.23 -24.07
C ILE A 178 4.89 -9.66 -23.93
N GLY A 179 6.04 -9.84 -23.26
CA GLY A 179 6.62 -11.18 -23.03
C GLY A 179 5.66 -12.11 -22.31
N LEU A 180 5.01 -11.63 -21.24
CA LEU A 180 3.99 -12.39 -20.52
C LEU A 180 2.78 -12.72 -21.40
N SER A 181 2.36 -11.79 -22.25
CA SER A 181 1.23 -12.00 -23.16
C SER A 181 1.56 -13.04 -24.25
N VAL A 182 2.78 -13.02 -24.81
CA VAL A 182 3.23 -14.03 -25.78
C VAL A 182 3.31 -15.40 -25.14
N PHE A 183 3.84 -15.48 -23.92
CA PHE A 183 3.86 -16.72 -23.15
C PHE A 183 2.45 -17.29 -22.95
N GLU A 184 1.49 -16.43 -22.56
CA GLU A 184 0.10 -16.84 -22.36
C GLU A 184 -0.56 -17.28 -23.68
N VAL A 185 -0.29 -16.60 -24.80
CA VAL A 185 -0.75 -17.01 -26.14
C VAL A 185 -0.27 -18.42 -26.47
N VAL A 186 1.03 -18.69 -26.31
CA VAL A 186 1.60 -20.03 -26.56
C VAL A 186 0.95 -21.06 -25.63
N SER A 187 0.81 -20.74 -24.34
CA SER A 187 0.17 -21.64 -23.38
C SER A 187 -1.26 -22.00 -23.77
N MET A 188 -2.07 -21.02 -24.20
CA MET A 188 -3.46 -21.27 -24.61
C MET A 188 -3.55 -22.03 -25.93
N VAL A 189 -2.65 -21.80 -26.89
CA VAL A 189 -2.57 -22.59 -28.12
C VAL A 189 -2.26 -24.05 -27.80
N VAL A 190 -1.31 -24.31 -26.89
CA VAL A 190 -1.00 -25.68 -26.44
C VAL A 190 -2.21 -26.35 -25.80
N VAL A 191 -3.01 -25.64 -24.99
CA VAL A 191 -4.25 -26.18 -24.40
C VAL A 191 -5.27 -26.55 -25.47
N ILE A 192 -5.41 -25.75 -26.52
CA ILE A 192 -6.30 -26.07 -27.65
C ILE A 192 -5.79 -27.32 -28.38
N ILE A 193 -4.50 -27.38 -28.70
CA ILE A 193 -3.89 -28.54 -29.37
C ILE A 193 -4.05 -29.81 -28.53
N ASP A 194 -3.81 -29.77 -27.22
CA ASP A 194 -4.06 -30.91 -26.30
C ASP A 194 -5.52 -31.36 -26.35
N GLY A 195 -6.46 -30.42 -26.36
CA GLY A 195 -7.88 -30.70 -26.54
C GLY A 195 -8.19 -31.43 -27.85
N LEU A 196 -7.56 -31.04 -28.96
CA LEU A 196 -7.78 -31.65 -30.28
C LEU A 196 -7.10 -33.03 -30.40
N MET A 197 -5.87 -33.18 -29.89
CA MET A 197 -5.12 -34.44 -30.01
C MET A 197 -5.78 -35.58 -29.23
N ARG A 198 -6.37 -35.27 -28.08
CA ARG A 198 -7.13 -36.25 -27.27
C ARG A 198 -8.45 -36.68 -27.90
N THR A 199 -9.02 -35.90 -28.82
CA THR A 199 -10.14 -36.38 -29.64
C THR A 199 -9.73 -37.32 -30.74
N SER A 200 -8.51 -37.19 -31.26
CA SER A 200 -8.00 -38.04 -32.35
C SER A 200 -7.31 -39.33 -31.88
N ALA A 201 -7.47 -39.71 -30.60
CA ALA A 201 -6.91 -40.92 -29.98
C ALA A 201 -5.37 -41.03 -30.00
N ALA A 202 -4.65 -39.92 -30.21
CA ALA A 202 -3.19 -39.88 -30.08
C ALA A 202 -2.82 -39.63 -28.61
N ASP A 203 -2.57 -40.70 -27.86
CA ASP A 203 -2.09 -40.63 -26.47
C ASP A 203 -0.58 -40.34 -26.45
N ASP A 204 -0.22 -39.06 -26.35
CA ASP A 204 1.18 -38.61 -26.28
C ASP A 204 1.59 -38.17 -24.86
N ALA A 205 2.71 -38.71 -24.36
CA ALA A 205 3.32 -38.40 -23.07
C ALA A 205 3.63 -36.89 -22.86
N VAL A 206 3.79 -36.13 -23.94
CA VAL A 206 4.01 -34.68 -23.91
C VAL A 206 2.81 -33.94 -23.29
N THR A 207 1.59 -34.41 -23.54
CA THR A 207 0.38 -33.77 -23.02
C THR A 207 0.23 -33.88 -21.50
N ASP A 208 0.64 -35.01 -20.91
CA ASP A 208 0.57 -35.23 -19.46
C ASP A 208 1.57 -34.38 -18.68
N SER A 209 2.78 -34.19 -19.21
CA SER A 209 3.75 -33.28 -18.61
C SER A 209 3.25 -31.82 -18.56
N HIS A 210 2.51 -31.38 -19.58
CA HIS A 210 1.96 -30.02 -19.68
C HIS A 210 0.84 -29.75 -18.67
N ALA A 211 -0.05 -30.72 -18.44
CA ALA A 211 -1.15 -30.55 -17.49
C ALA A 211 -0.66 -30.45 -16.04
N GLU A 212 0.36 -31.23 -15.67
CA GLU A 212 0.98 -31.16 -14.35
C GLU A 212 1.74 -29.83 -14.17
N ALA A 213 2.55 -29.44 -15.15
CA ALA A 213 3.28 -28.17 -15.13
C ALA A 213 2.35 -26.96 -15.06
N GLY A 214 1.19 -27.02 -15.72
CA GLY A 214 0.21 -25.93 -15.76
C GLY A 214 -0.34 -25.53 -14.38
N VAL A 215 -0.47 -26.47 -13.44
CA VAL A 215 -0.95 -26.16 -12.07
C VAL A 215 0.10 -25.40 -11.27
N PHE A 216 1.35 -25.86 -11.33
CA PHE A 216 2.45 -25.23 -10.62
C PHE A 216 2.81 -23.87 -11.23
N LEU A 217 2.87 -23.80 -12.56
CA LEU A 217 3.07 -22.56 -13.30
C LEU A 217 2.02 -21.52 -12.94
N ARG A 218 0.73 -21.91 -12.87
CA ARG A 218 -0.35 -21.02 -12.43
C ARG A 218 -0.10 -20.49 -11.03
N LEU A 219 0.27 -21.34 -10.08
CA LEU A 219 0.61 -20.90 -8.71
C LEU A 219 1.76 -19.87 -8.72
N LEU A 220 2.82 -20.12 -9.50
CA LEU A 220 3.96 -19.20 -9.62
C LEU A 220 3.57 -17.87 -10.26
N VAL A 221 2.81 -17.88 -11.36
CA VAL A 221 2.36 -16.67 -12.06
C VAL A 221 1.49 -15.81 -11.14
N VAL A 222 0.56 -16.42 -10.40
CA VAL A 222 -0.30 -15.71 -9.45
C VAL A 222 0.51 -15.17 -8.28
N ALA A 223 1.48 -15.94 -7.77
CA ALA A 223 2.39 -15.47 -6.71
C ALA A 223 3.26 -14.29 -7.19
N ALA A 224 3.82 -14.36 -8.39
CA ALA A 224 4.57 -13.26 -8.99
C ALA A 224 3.70 -12.01 -9.16
N GLY A 225 2.47 -12.17 -9.64
CA GLY A 225 1.47 -11.09 -9.71
C GLY A 225 1.18 -10.47 -8.34
N ALA A 226 1.06 -11.28 -7.29
CA ALA A 226 0.89 -10.81 -5.92
C ALA A 226 2.13 -10.01 -5.44
N VAL A 227 3.35 -10.52 -5.67
CA VAL A 227 4.59 -9.79 -5.30
C VAL A 227 4.65 -8.42 -5.97
N ILE A 228 4.35 -8.33 -7.27
CA ILE A 228 4.32 -7.05 -7.99
C ILE A 228 3.26 -6.12 -7.37
N ALA A 229 2.09 -6.65 -7.06
CA ALA A 229 0.99 -5.88 -6.50
C ALA A 229 1.21 -5.42 -5.05
N LEU A 230 2.21 -5.97 -4.35
CA LEU A 230 2.60 -5.57 -3.00
C LEU A 230 3.27 -4.18 -2.96
N GLY A 231 3.91 -3.74 -4.04
CA GLY A 231 4.64 -2.47 -4.12
C GLY A 231 3.81 -1.24 -3.70
N PRO A 232 2.63 -1.00 -4.30
CA PRO A 232 1.73 0.08 -3.88
C PRO A 232 1.32 -0.01 -2.41
N VAL A 233 1.12 -1.22 -1.88
CA VAL A 233 0.72 -1.40 -0.49
C VAL A 233 1.85 -1.02 0.46
N LEU A 234 3.06 -1.50 0.19
CA LEU A 234 4.25 -1.12 0.96
C LEU A 234 4.44 0.39 0.94
N ARG A 235 4.20 1.05 -0.20
CA ARG A 235 4.29 2.51 -0.31
C ARG A 235 3.28 3.22 0.59
N VAL A 236 2.01 2.79 0.60
CA VAL A 236 0.96 3.36 1.46
C VAL A 236 1.27 3.08 2.93
N PHE A 237 1.68 1.86 3.24
CA PHE A 237 2.04 1.44 4.60
C PHE A 237 3.25 2.23 5.13
N LEU A 238 4.33 2.33 4.35
CA LEU A 238 5.52 3.11 4.70
C LEU A 238 5.19 4.59 4.89
N ARG A 239 4.34 5.17 4.03
CA ARG A 239 3.87 6.56 4.21
C ARG A 239 3.11 6.74 5.52
N ARG A 240 2.19 5.82 5.84
CA ARG A 240 1.42 5.86 7.09
C ARG A 240 2.32 5.67 8.31
N TYR A 241 3.25 4.72 8.25
CA TYR A 241 4.22 4.46 9.30
C TYR A 241 5.11 5.68 9.57
N ARG A 242 5.67 6.28 8.51
CA ARG A 242 6.45 7.52 8.61
C ARG A 242 5.63 8.66 9.22
N SER A 243 4.38 8.84 8.78
CA SER A 243 3.49 9.87 9.33
C SER A 243 3.25 9.69 10.83
N VAL A 244 2.99 8.46 11.29
CA VAL A 244 2.81 8.15 12.72
C VAL A 244 4.10 8.35 13.50
N LEU A 245 5.24 7.93 12.96
CA LEU A 245 6.53 8.07 13.63
C LEU A 245 6.90 9.55 13.80
N SER A 246 6.80 10.36 12.75
CA SER A 246 7.02 11.81 12.86
C SER A 246 6.05 12.46 13.85
N ALA A 247 4.77 12.06 13.85
CA ALA A 247 3.81 12.61 14.80
C ALA A 247 4.18 12.27 16.26
N ARG A 248 4.64 11.03 16.53
CA ARG A 248 5.14 10.64 17.85
C ARG A 248 6.40 11.40 18.26
N ARG A 249 7.28 11.72 17.31
CA ARG A 249 8.49 12.52 17.56
C ARG A 249 8.18 13.97 17.89
N MET A 250 7.20 14.56 17.21
CA MET A 250 6.77 15.95 17.44
C MET A 250 5.92 16.13 18.72
N LEU A 251 5.30 15.06 19.22
CA LEU A 251 4.40 15.13 20.37
C LEU A 251 5.00 15.76 21.65
N PRO A 252 6.26 15.48 22.05
CA PRO A 252 6.90 16.14 23.20
C PRO A 252 7.06 17.64 22.97
N VAL A 253 7.51 18.05 21.77
CA VAL A 253 7.68 19.45 21.38
C VAL A 253 6.35 20.18 21.48
N TRP A 254 5.31 19.61 20.86
CA TRP A 254 3.96 20.14 20.91
C TRP A 254 3.46 20.31 22.34
N ARG A 255 3.57 19.27 23.19
CA ARG A 255 3.10 19.33 24.59
C ARG A 255 3.78 20.43 25.39
N THR A 256 5.10 20.57 25.28
CA THR A 256 5.84 21.58 26.03
C THR A 256 5.48 23.00 25.56
N LEU A 257 5.46 23.24 24.25
CA LEU A 257 5.17 24.56 23.69
C LEU A 257 3.72 24.97 23.94
N THR A 258 2.76 24.06 23.76
CA THR A 258 1.33 24.35 23.99
C THR A 258 0.98 24.46 25.47
N ALA A 259 1.73 23.81 26.37
CA ALA A 259 1.58 24.05 27.81
C ALA A 259 2.03 25.47 28.20
N ALA A 260 3.05 26.02 27.54
CA ALA A 260 3.47 27.41 27.74
C ALA A 260 2.53 28.42 27.05
N VAL A 261 1.89 28.03 25.95
CA VAL A 261 1.04 28.88 25.10
C VAL A 261 -0.29 28.17 24.80
N PRO A 262 -1.20 28.06 25.78
CA PRO A 262 -2.46 27.36 25.57
C PRO A 262 -3.35 28.06 24.55
N GLU A 263 -3.15 29.36 24.28
CA GLU A 263 -3.98 30.15 23.37
C GLU A 263 -3.87 29.72 21.89
N VAL A 264 -2.82 28.97 21.54
CA VAL A 264 -2.60 28.46 20.18
C VAL A 264 -3.35 27.15 19.92
N VAL A 265 -3.76 26.44 20.97
CA VAL A 265 -4.43 25.16 20.81
C VAL A 265 -5.88 25.40 20.42
N PHE A 266 -6.24 24.99 19.19
CA PHE A 266 -7.63 25.03 18.77
C PHE A 266 -8.43 23.94 19.47
N GLU A 267 -9.32 24.29 20.40
CA GLU A 267 -10.19 23.29 21.01
C GLU A 267 -11.14 22.70 19.96
N LEU A 268 -10.93 21.42 19.62
CA LEU A 268 -11.87 20.71 18.76
C LEU A 268 -12.96 20.09 19.60
N ARG A 269 -14.18 20.14 19.07
CA ARG A 269 -15.30 19.42 19.64
C ARG A 269 -14.95 17.92 19.69
N PRO A 270 -15.34 17.19 20.75
CA PRO A 270 -15.04 15.77 20.90
C PRO A 270 -15.45 14.92 19.68
N GLU A 271 -16.54 15.30 19.01
CA GLU A 271 -17.04 14.71 17.76
C GLU A 271 -16.04 14.83 16.59
N ASP A 272 -15.38 15.97 16.45
CA ASP A 272 -14.42 16.24 15.37
C ASP A 272 -13.05 15.60 15.63
N GLN A 273 -12.69 15.39 16.90
CA GLN A 273 -11.42 14.78 17.28
C GLN A 273 -11.30 13.32 16.79
N GLY A 274 -12.40 12.58 16.82
CA GLY A 274 -12.46 11.19 16.33
C GLY A 274 -12.46 11.08 14.80
N ALA A 275 -13.00 12.10 14.11
CA ALA A 275 -13.11 12.13 12.66
C ALA A 275 -11.81 12.53 11.93
N LEU A 276 -10.87 13.15 12.65
CA LEU A 276 -9.62 13.63 12.07
C LEU A 276 -8.70 12.51 11.59
N SER A 277 -8.33 12.57 10.31
CA SER A 277 -7.30 11.69 9.75
C SER A 277 -5.95 11.89 10.44
N ALA A 278 -5.11 10.85 10.48
CA ALA A 278 -3.77 10.94 11.06
C ALA A 278 -2.90 12.02 10.40
N ARG A 279 -3.13 12.31 9.11
CA ARG A 279 -2.47 13.40 8.39
C ARG A 279 -2.96 14.76 8.88
N ALA A 280 -4.27 14.96 8.95
CA ALA A 280 -4.85 16.22 9.44
C ALA A 280 -4.40 16.54 10.87
N ARG A 281 -4.28 15.52 11.75
CA ARG A 281 -3.72 15.70 13.09
C ARG A 281 -2.25 16.14 13.07
N ARG A 282 -1.44 15.59 12.17
CA ARG A 282 -0.05 16.00 12.01
C ARG A 282 0.05 17.44 11.50
N ASP A 283 -0.67 17.76 10.43
CA ASP A 283 -0.63 19.09 9.79
C ASP A 283 -1.07 20.16 10.81
N ARG A 284 -2.09 19.86 11.61
CA ARG A 284 -2.52 20.73 12.71
C ARG A 284 -1.46 20.88 13.80
N MET A 285 -0.87 19.78 14.27
CA MET A 285 0.18 19.81 15.29
C MET A 285 1.39 20.64 14.82
N GLU A 286 1.72 20.57 13.52
CA GLU A 286 2.79 21.37 12.90
C GLU A 286 2.47 22.87 12.90
N VAL A 287 1.23 23.25 12.58
CA VAL A 287 0.77 24.65 12.67
C VAL A 287 0.82 25.14 14.12
N GLU A 288 0.26 24.38 15.06
CA GLU A 288 0.25 24.75 16.48
C GLU A 288 1.67 24.86 17.08
N ILE A 289 2.60 23.99 16.68
CA ILE A 289 4.02 24.13 17.06
C ILE A 289 4.59 25.45 16.51
N ARG A 290 4.36 25.74 15.23
CA ARG A 290 4.90 26.94 14.58
C ARG A 290 4.37 28.23 15.22
N ASP A 291 3.08 28.29 15.47
CA ASP A 291 2.44 29.44 16.11
C ASP A 291 2.89 29.60 17.58
N ALA A 292 3.06 28.48 18.31
CA ALA A 292 3.61 28.53 19.66
C ALA A 292 5.06 28.99 19.67
N ILE A 293 5.90 28.56 18.70
CA ILE A 293 7.28 29.04 18.54
C ILE A 293 7.30 30.57 18.38
N LEU A 294 6.46 31.12 17.50
CA LEU A 294 6.39 32.57 17.27
C LEU A 294 6.00 33.34 18.53
N LEU A 295 5.10 32.80 19.36
CA LEU A 295 4.67 33.43 20.60
C LEU A 295 5.60 33.23 21.78
N VAL A 296 6.41 32.16 21.80
CA VAL A 296 7.39 31.87 22.85
C VAL A 296 8.70 32.61 22.59
N ASP A 297 9.16 32.70 21.33
CA ASP A 297 10.47 33.26 20.99
C ASP A 297 10.68 34.71 21.48
N ARG A 298 9.60 35.48 21.65
CA ARG A 298 9.62 36.86 22.22
C ARG A 298 10.02 36.95 23.70
N TYR A 299 10.05 35.84 24.44
CA TYR A 299 10.37 35.84 25.87
C TYR A 299 11.87 35.67 26.16
N LEU A 300 12.72 35.49 25.14
CA LEU A 300 14.16 35.36 25.33
C LEU A 300 14.97 36.21 24.32
N PRO A 301 15.93 37.04 24.77
CA PRO A 301 16.78 37.79 23.86
C PRO A 301 17.66 36.89 22.97
N GLY A 302 18.22 37.45 21.90
CA GLY A 302 19.01 36.73 20.88
C GLY A 302 20.20 35.93 21.42
N ASP A 303 20.86 36.41 22.47
CA ASP A 303 22.26 36.08 22.78
C ASP A 303 22.45 34.99 23.87
N PHE A 304 21.44 34.17 24.12
CA PHE A 304 21.43 33.26 25.29
C PHE A 304 22.03 31.88 25.04
N VAL A 305 22.42 31.56 23.81
CA VAL A 305 22.81 30.19 23.43
C VAL A 305 24.28 30.11 23.05
N ASP A 306 24.94 29.04 23.51
CA ASP A 306 26.33 28.73 23.22
C ASP A 306 26.54 28.52 21.69
N PRO A 307 27.44 29.28 21.04
CA PRO A 307 27.70 29.16 19.59
C PRO A 307 28.31 27.82 19.18
N VAL A 308 28.78 27.00 20.13
CA VAL A 308 29.41 25.69 19.86
C VAL A 308 28.36 24.57 19.71
N ALA A 309 27.13 24.76 20.21
CA ALA A 309 26.10 23.73 20.17
C ALA A 309 25.56 23.49 18.74
N PRO A 310 25.16 22.24 18.40
CA PRO A 310 24.49 21.98 17.14
C PRO A 310 23.27 22.87 16.95
N PRO A 311 23.03 23.38 15.73
CA PRO A 311 22.02 24.38 15.46
C PRO A 311 20.62 24.02 16.00
N ALA A 312 20.18 22.76 15.81
CA ALA A 312 18.87 22.30 16.28
C ALA A 312 18.80 22.17 17.82
N CYS A 313 19.90 21.80 18.47
CA CYS A 313 19.98 21.71 19.93
C CYS A 313 19.98 23.10 20.56
N ALA A 314 20.70 24.05 19.95
CA ALA A 314 20.68 25.46 20.31
C ALA A 314 19.25 26.05 20.24
N ALA A 315 18.54 25.78 19.13
CA ALA A 315 17.15 26.19 18.95
C ALA A 315 16.21 25.55 20.00
N ALA A 316 16.33 24.24 20.25
CA ALA A 316 15.55 23.56 21.28
C ALA A 316 15.79 24.14 22.68
N THR A 317 17.05 24.37 23.04
CA THR A 317 17.44 24.98 24.33
C THR A 317 16.82 26.36 24.49
N ARG A 318 16.92 27.20 23.45
CA ARG A 318 16.33 28.55 23.41
C ARG A 318 14.83 28.51 23.67
N LEU A 319 14.11 27.63 22.96
CA LEU A 319 12.66 27.49 23.09
C LEU A 319 12.24 27.02 24.49
N HIS A 320 12.97 26.08 25.09
CA HIS A 320 12.72 25.67 26.47
C HIS A 320 12.94 26.80 27.47
N LEU A 321 14.03 27.56 27.34
CA LEU A 321 14.29 28.73 28.20
C LEU A 321 13.19 29.77 28.06
N ALA A 322 12.74 30.04 26.84
CA ALA A 322 11.65 30.97 26.58
C ALA A 322 10.30 30.48 27.15
N CYS A 323 10.03 29.17 27.11
CA CYS A 323 8.87 28.56 27.78
C CYS A 323 8.94 28.76 29.30
N LEU A 324 10.10 28.49 29.90
CA LEU A 324 10.33 28.68 31.34
C LEU A 324 10.17 30.16 31.73
N ALA A 325 10.72 31.08 30.93
CA ALA A 325 10.63 32.50 31.19
C ALA A 325 9.18 33.01 31.15
N ARG A 326 8.40 32.54 30.18
CA ARG A 326 6.96 32.83 30.11
C ARG A 326 6.21 32.24 31.31
N ALA A 327 6.47 31.00 31.67
CA ALA A 327 5.83 30.34 32.81
C ALA A 327 6.15 31.04 34.14
N ALA A 328 7.34 31.66 34.25
CA ALA A 328 7.74 32.49 35.38
C ALA A 328 7.12 33.90 35.38
N GLY A 329 6.35 34.27 34.35
CA GLY A 329 5.65 35.56 34.26
C GLY A 329 6.51 36.73 33.74
N HIS A 330 7.65 36.47 33.12
CA HIS A 330 8.47 37.55 32.54
C HIS A 330 7.76 38.24 31.37
N PRO A 331 7.88 39.57 31.23
CA PRO A 331 7.31 40.28 30.10
C PRO A 331 8.06 39.93 28.80
N PRO A 332 7.39 39.98 27.64
CA PRO A 332 8.06 39.79 26.35
C PRO A 332 9.09 40.91 26.11
N VAL A 333 10.22 40.56 25.52
CA VAL A 333 11.31 41.50 25.22
C VAL A 333 10.90 42.38 24.04
N ALA A 334 10.63 43.66 24.30
CA ALA A 334 10.25 44.62 23.27
C ALA A 334 11.46 44.94 22.37
N GLY A 335 11.29 44.80 21.05
CA GLY A 335 12.25 45.31 20.06
C GLY A 335 13.22 44.28 19.45
N THR A 336 13.21 43.02 19.89
CA THR A 336 13.87 41.95 19.12
C THR A 336 13.06 41.67 17.86
N LYS A 337 13.40 42.36 16.76
CA LYS A 337 13.07 41.87 15.42
C LYS A 337 13.62 40.45 15.35
N SER A 338 12.74 39.47 15.14
CA SER A 338 13.07 38.07 14.92
C SER A 338 13.88 37.98 13.60
N GLY A 339 15.14 38.42 13.66
CA GLY A 339 16.09 38.52 12.55
C GLY A 339 17.14 37.42 12.61
N SER A 340 16.87 36.35 13.37
CA SER A 340 17.67 35.14 13.32
C SER A 340 17.38 34.45 12.00
N SER A 341 18.42 34.18 11.22
CA SER A 341 18.47 33.36 9.99
C SER A 341 18.06 31.89 10.20
N MET A 342 17.42 31.63 11.34
CA MET A 342 17.12 30.34 11.92
C MET A 342 15.76 30.49 12.58
N GLN A 343 14.73 30.72 11.75
CA GLN A 343 13.36 30.42 12.15
C GLN A 343 13.19 28.91 11.98
N PRO A 344 13.35 28.08 13.03
CA PRO A 344 12.99 26.67 12.95
C PRO A 344 11.49 26.61 12.65
N GLY A 345 11.14 26.28 11.41
CA GLY A 345 9.74 26.30 10.97
C GLY A 345 9.52 26.86 9.58
N GLY A 346 10.55 27.16 8.79
CA GLY A 346 10.36 27.44 7.37
C GLY A 346 9.96 26.17 6.63
N GLU A 347 10.70 25.09 6.87
CA GLU A 347 10.52 23.81 6.16
C GLU A 347 10.14 22.65 7.12
N PRO A 348 9.26 21.71 6.71
CA PRO A 348 8.74 20.65 7.59
C PRO A 348 9.80 19.74 8.24
N TRP A 349 10.98 19.63 7.63
CA TRP A 349 12.09 18.83 8.16
C TRP A 349 12.86 19.54 9.27
N GLU A 350 12.74 20.86 9.41
CA GLU A 350 13.37 21.61 10.51
C GLU A 350 12.71 21.28 11.84
N LEU A 351 11.38 21.10 11.85
CA LEU A 351 10.64 20.67 13.04
C LEU A 351 10.95 19.22 13.43
N GLU A 352 11.18 18.34 12.45
CA GLU A 352 11.63 16.98 12.74
C GLU A 352 13.05 16.98 13.36
N ARG A 353 13.97 17.81 12.84
CA ARG A 353 15.31 17.97 13.44
C ARG A 353 15.26 18.59 14.83
N LEU A 354 14.39 19.58 15.05
CA LEU A 354 14.16 20.17 16.36
C LEU A 354 13.65 19.13 17.35
N ALA A 355 12.68 18.30 16.92
CA ALA A 355 12.13 17.22 17.73
C ALA A 355 13.17 16.16 18.10
N ASP A 356 14.07 15.81 17.19
CA ASP A 356 15.16 14.85 17.44
C ASP A 356 16.12 15.33 18.55
N HIS A 357 16.29 16.65 18.73
CA HIS A 357 17.14 17.26 19.76
C HIS A 357 16.37 17.83 20.97
N TRP A 358 15.04 17.66 21.05
CA TRP A 358 14.20 18.31 22.06
C TRP A 358 14.62 17.99 23.49
N LYS A 359 14.86 16.70 23.78
CA LYS A 359 15.29 16.24 25.13
C LYS A 359 16.67 16.73 25.53
N ASP A 360 17.56 16.97 24.57
CA ASP A 360 18.88 17.53 24.85
C ASP A 360 18.76 19.01 25.18
N GLY A 361 17.93 19.72 24.41
CA GLY A 361 17.59 21.12 24.67
C GLY A 361 16.91 21.32 26.02
N GLU A 362 15.99 20.44 26.43
CA GLU A 362 15.34 20.47 27.74
C GLU A 362 16.37 20.39 28.88
N ARG A 363 17.29 19.42 28.81
CA ARG A 363 18.33 19.22 29.82
C ARG A 363 19.28 20.41 29.90
N MET A 364 19.69 20.93 28.74
CA MET A 364 20.57 22.10 28.67
C MET A 364 19.87 23.35 29.22
N ALA A 365 18.61 23.57 28.84
CA ALA A 365 17.80 24.69 29.31
C ALA A 365 17.60 24.62 30.83
N ALA A 366 17.30 23.45 31.38
CA ALA A 366 17.19 23.26 32.83
C ALA A 366 18.49 23.60 33.56
N ALA A 367 19.64 23.16 33.02
CA ALA A 367 20.95 23.48 33.59
C ALA A 367 21.28 24.97 33.51
N LEU A 368 20.95 25.64 32.40
CA LEU A 368 21.15 27.07 32.22
C LEU A 368 20.22 27.90 33.11
N TRP A 369 18.95 27.51 33.20
CA TRP A 369 17.95 28.14 34.07
C TRP A 369 18.38 28.08 35.53
N ALA A 370 18.82 26.91 36.00
CA ALA A 370 19.33 26.72 37.35
C ALA A 370 20.55 27.62 37.66
N ARG A 371 21.44 27.82 36.69
CA ARG A 371 22.63 28.67 36.84
C ARG A 371 22.32 30.17 36.79
N ARG A 372 21.26 30.59 36.11
CA ARG A 372 20.96 32.00 35.79
C ARG A 372 19.69 32.57 36.42
N LEU A 373 19.03 31.83 37.32
CA LEU A 373 17.89 32.29 38.13
C LEU A 373 17.99 33.76 38.65
N PRO A 374 19.16 34.28 39.08
CA PRO A 374 19.27 35.67 39.52
C PRO A 374 19.10 36.71 38.40
N GLN A 375 19.49 36.39 37.16
CA GLN A 375 19.44 37.34 36.03
C GLN A 375 18.05 37.48 35.42
N PHE A 376 17.15 36.55 35.72
CA PHE A 376 15.76 36.60 35.30
C PHE A 376 14.84 37.16 36.40
N GLY A 377 15.36 37.63 37.54
CA GLY A 377 14.50 38.15 38.62
C GLY A 377 13.74 37.05 39.36
N GLY A 378 14.36 35.88 39.56
CA GLY A 378 13.92 34.96 40.61
C GLY A 378 13.84 35.71 41.96
N PRO A 379 13.01 35.24 42.92
CA PRO A 379 12.80 35.95 44.17
C PRO A 379 14.17 36.31 44.75
N GLU A 380 14.41 37.63 44.92
CA GLU A 380 15.63 38.12 45.55
C GLU A 380 15.86 37.26 46.78
N ASP A 381 17.05 36.66 46.86
CA ASP A 381 17.46 35.91 48.02
C ASP A 381 17.12 36.77 49.26
N PRO A 382 16.18 36.36 50.12
CA PRO A 382 15.75 37.19 51.24
C PRO A 382 16.90 37.47 52.24
N SER A 383 18.04 36.79 52.08
CA SER A 383 19.29 37.06 52.79
C SER A 383 20.06 38.29 52.29
N ALA A 384 19.67 38.91 51.16
CA ALA A 384 20.31 40.12 50.62
C ALA A 384 19.74 41.44 51.19
N ARG A 385 18.73 41.38 52.08
CA ARG A 385 18.30 42.53 52.89
C ARG A 385 19.00 42.50 54.25
N ASP A 386 19.62 43.63 54.58
CA ASP A 386 20.31 44.00 55.82
C ASP A 386 21.77 43.59 56.01
N VAL A 387 22.67 44.55 55.72
CA VAL A 387 23.40 45.26 56.79
C VAL A 387 23.54 46.74 56.38
N ALA A 388 22.49 47.54 56.59
CA ALA A 388 22.67 48.98 56.78
C ALA A 388 22.87 49.21 58.29
N GLN A 389 24.13 49.22 58.73
CA GLN A 389 24.48 49.62 60.09
C GLN A 389 24.58 51.15 60.16
N VAL A 390 23.74 51.65 61.08
CA VAL A 390 23.74 52.91 61.86
C VAL A 390 25.12 53.50 62.11
#